data_AF-A0A6L4A8U0-F1
#
_entry.id   AF-A0A6L4A8U0-F1
#
_cell.length_a   1.000
_cell.length_b   1.000
_cell.length_c   1.000
_cell.angle_alpha   90.00
_cell.angle_beta   90.00
_cell.angle_gamma   90.00
#
_symmetry.space_group_name_H-M   'P 1'
#
loop_
_entity.id
_entity.type
_entity.pdbx_description
1 polymer ?
#
loop_
_entity_poly.entity_id
_entity_poly.type
_entity_poly.pdbx_seq_one_letter_code
_entity_poly.pdbx_strand_id
1 'polypeptide(L)'
;MREAGTLISIPVYSFVGAYLVMIVVGIIKAIVDGPGSVDEANIASHATESITLFLVLHTFSSGCTALTGVEAISNGVGIFKPPETRHARQVMVVMAAVMGLLLFGTIALTQFFGVTAHENETILSALTREIFGRTFPYYVVSLSTLAILVVAANTSFVGFPGVSSLIAQDGYMPRQLTSLGDRLVFSNGIFSLTACVAALIIIFGGDSHALIPLFAVGVFLAFTLSQTGMVVHWMRVRGPHWHLKAVINGLGAVTTAVTLVVVAASKFLDGAWIIMVLIPMVVYFFHKVHEHYQEIRPQLSLEGMPYPPAPVLPPRVVVPVSGMHRGTLRAIQFAQSISSDVTAVYIELDETRTEKFKADFEKWSGHINLVVIPSPYRSILGPLLHFLEAFDREQGDRQPAVLVLPEFIPGSWWQHLLHNQTAWLIKLAVIYQRRRHGGGRIVVDVPFHLRG
;
A
#
# COMPACT_ATOMS: atom_id res chain seq x y z
N MET A 1 1.37 -19.29 7.18
CA MET A 1 2.75 -18.74 7.07
C MET A 1 3.83 -19.83 6.96
N ARG A 2 3.85 -20.89 7.79
CA ARG A 2 4.85 -21.98 7.64
C ARG A 2 4.81 -22.71 6.28
N GLU A 3 3.63 -22.97 5.74
CA GLU A 3 3.47 -23.64 4.43
C GLU A 3 3.89 -22.74 3.25
N ALA A 4 3.65 -21.43 3.34
CA ALA A 4 4.06 -20.46 2.32
C ALA A 4 5.59 -20.29 2.25
N GLY A 5 6.29 -20.36 3.40
CA GLY A 5 7.75 -20.26 3.45
C GLY A 5 8.47 -21.41 2.75
N THR A 6 7.93 -22.64 2.83
CA THR A 6 8.47 -23.81 2.11
C THR A 6 8.21 -23.73 0.61
N LEU A 7 7.07 -23.15 0.20
CA LEU A 7 6.75 -22.98 -1.22
C LEU A 7 7.69 -21.97 -1.91
N ILE A 8 8.07 -20.90 -1.18
CA ILE A 8 8.96 -19.84 -1.68
C ILE A 8 10.42 -20.28 -1.73
N SER A 9 10.85 -21.23 -0.89
CA SER A 9 12.24 -21.68 -0.88
C SER A 9 12.62 -22.55 -2.08
N ILE A 10 11.65 -23.26 -2.68
CA ILE A 10 11.89 -24.13 -3.84
C ILE A 10 12.48 -23.34 -5.02
N PRO A 11 11.86 -22.25 -5.52
CA PRO A 11 12.45 -21.42 -6.57
C PRO A 11 13.88 -20.94 -6.29
N VAL A 12 14.16 -20.54 -5.04
CA VAL A 12 15.47 -20.00 -4.64
C VAL A 12 16.55 -21.08 -4.74
N TYR A 13 16.32 -22.25 -4.15
CA TYR A 13 17.28 -23.34 -4.20
C TYR A 13 17.43 -23.91 -5.62
N SER A 14 16.35 -24.01 -6.38
CA SER A 14 16.40 -24.42 -7.79
C SER A 14 17.23 -23.45 -8.63
N PHE A 15 17.05 -22.14 -8.45
CA PHE A 15 17.84 -21.13 -9.15
C PHE A 15 19.32 -21.20 -8.77
N VAL A 16 19.66 -21.17 -7.49
CA VAL A 16 21.06 -21.22 -7.04
C VAL A 16 21.73 -22.51 -7.51
N GLY A 17 21.05 -23.65 -7.39
CA GLY A 17 21.56 -24.94 -7.86
C GLY A 17 21.80 -24.97 -9.37
N ALA A 18 20.79 -24.60 -10.17
CA ALA A 18 20.90 -24.61 -11.63
C ALA A 18 21.98 -23.63 -12.13
N TYR A 19 22.07 -22.45 -11.53
CA TYR A 19 23.05 -21.43 -11.90
C TYR A 19 24.48 -21.88 -11.54
N LEU A 20 24.69 -22.44 -10.34
CA LEU A 20 26.00 -22.99 -9.96
C LEU A 20 26.44 -24.12 -10.90
N VAL A 21 25.54 -25.01 -11.27
CA VAL A 21 25.81 -26.07 -12.25
C VAL A 21 26.17 -25.46 -13.61
N MET A 22 25.43 -24.45 -14.07
CA MET A 22 25.76 -23.74 -15.32
C MET A 22 27.16 -23.14 -15.28
N ILE A 23 27.56 -22.48 -14.18
CA ILE A 23 28.91 -21.92 -14.05
C ILE A 23 29.97 -23.02 -14.07
N VAL A 24 29.78 -24.10 -13.32
CA VAL A 24 30.73 -25.22 -13.29
C VAL A 24 30.89 -25.86 -14.66
N VAL A 25 29.78 -26.14 -15.35
CA VAL A 25 29.82 -26.71 -16.71
C VAL A 25 30.43 -25.72 -17.70
N GLY A 26 30.11 -24.43 -17.59
CA GLY A 26 30.72 -23.39 -18.41
C GLY A 26 32.23 -23.30 -18.23
N ILE A 27 32.74 -23.44 -17.00
CA ILE A 27 34.19 -23.48 -16.72
C ILE A 27 34.81 -24.74 -17.33
N ILE A 28 34.18 -25.91 -17.17
CA ILE A 28 34.67 -27.16 -17.78
C ILE A 28 34.74 -27.02 -19.30
N LYS A 29 33.68 -26.47 -19.91
CA LYS A 29 33.62 -26.21 -21.35
C LYS A 29 34.71 -25.25 -21.80
N ALA A 30 34.94 -24.18 -21.05
CA ALA A 30 36.00 -23.21 -21.33
C ALA A 30 37.40 -23.84 -21.32
N ILE A 31 37.62 -24.83 -20.44
CA ILE A 31 38.90 -25.56 -20.35
C ILE A 31 39.05 -26.59 -21.46
N VAL A 32 37.98 -27.30 -21.82
CA VAL A 32 38.01 -28.41 -22.79
C VAL A 32 37.94 -27.92 -24.24
N ASP A 33 36.96 -27.07 -24.54
CA ASP A 33 36.65 -26.61 -25.90
C ASP A 33 37.43 -25.33 -26.27
N GLY A 34 38.00 -24.65 -25.28
CA GLY A 34 38.70 -23.37 -25.45
C GLY A 34 37.74 -22.18 -25.57
N PRO A 35 38.25 -20.99 -25.98
CA PRO A 35 37.37 -19.88 -26.30
C PRO A 35 36.41 -20.31 -27.42
N GLY A 36 35.11 -20.11 -27.20
CA GLY A 36 34.07 -20.46 -28.18
C GLY A 36 34.32 -19.76 -29.52
N SER A 37 33.52 -20.07 -30.55
CA SER A 37 33.59 -19.35 -31.82
C SER A 37 33.21 -17.89 -31.58
N VAL A 38 34.20 -17.04 -31.34
CA VAL A 38 34.01 -15.58 -31.33
C VAL A 38 33.65 -15.23 -32.76
N ASP A 39 32.37 -14.93 -33.00
CA ASP A 39 31.98 -14.31 -34.27
C ASP A 39 32.90 -13.10 -34.49
N GLU A 40 33.58 -13.04 -35.64
CA GLU A 40 34.50 -11.93 -35.95
C GLU A 40 33.79 -10.56 -35.88
N ALA A 41 32.45 -10.55 -36.01
CA ALA A 41 31.59 -9.39 -35.83
C ALA A 41 31.48 -8.89 -34.37
N ASN A 42 31.79 -9.73 -33.38
CA ASN A 42 31.76 -9.42 -31.95
C ASN A 42 33.14 -9.05 -31.38
N ILE A 43 34.21 -9.11 -32.19
CA ILE A 43 35.51 -8.56 -31.82
C ILE A 43 35.37 -7.04 -31.80
N ALA A 44 35.45 -6.44 -30.61
CA ALA A 44 35.42 -4.99 -30.48
C ALA A 44 36.50 -4.37 -31.38
N SER A 45 36.08 -3.51 -32.32
CA SER A 45 36.98 -2.74 -33.17
C SER A 45 38.02 -2.03 -32.31
N HIS A 46 39.26 -1.91 -32.80
CA HIS A 46 40.32 -1.20 -32.09
C HIS A 46 39.82 0.12 -31.53
N ALA A 47 40.01 0.32 -30.23
CA ALA A 47 39.51 1.51 -29.52
C ALA A 47 40.01 2.77 -30.22
N THR A 48 39.10 3.49 -30.85
CA THR A 48 39.38 4.75 -31.55
C THR A 48 39.52 5.92 -30.60
N GLU A 49 39.01 5.78 -29.36
CA GLU A 49 39.02 6.82 -28.33
C GLU A 49 39.44 6.25 -26.97
N SER A 50 40.02 7.11 -26.14
CA SER A 50 40.39 6.76 -24.76
C SER A 50 39.15 6.53 -23.89
N ILE A 51 39.15 5.45 -23.10
CA ILE A 51 38.14 5.20 -22.07
C ILE A 51 38.16 6.38 -21.08
N THR A 52 37.06 7.13 -21.03
CA THR A 52 36.93 8.25 -20.09
C THR A 52 36.61 7.74 -18.68
N LEU A 53 37.06 8.47 -17.66
CA LEU A 53 36.68 8.19 -16.27
C LEU A 53 35.16 8.16 -16.10
N PHE A 54 34.45 9.01 -16.85
CA PHE A 54 32.99 9.02 -16.87
C PHE A 54 32.40 7.68 -17.35
N LEU A 55 32.95 7.08 -18.41
CA LEU A 55 32.49 5.78 -18.92
C LEU A 55 32.74 4.65 -17.91
N VAL A 56 33.89 4.66 -17.23
CA VAL A 56 34.19 3.71 -16.13
C VAL A 56 33.21 3.88 -14.97
N LEU A 57 32.94 5.12 -14.57
CA LEU A 57 31.98 5.41 -13.51
C LEU A 57 30.55 5.00 -13.92
N HIS A 58 30.16 5.21 -15.17
CA HIS A 58 28.85 4.81 -15.69
C HIS A 58 28.65 3.28 -15.69
N THR A 59 29.65 2.52 -16.15
CA THR A 59 29.59 1.05 -16.14
C THR A 59 29.63 0.51 -14.71
N PHE A 60 30.47 1.08 -13.85
CA PHE A 60 30.50 0.77 -12.42
C PHE A 60 29.14 0.99 -11.77
N SER A 61 28.56 2.17 -11.98
CA SER A 61 27.29 2.59 -11.40
C SER A 61 26.12 1.70 -11.83
N SER A 62 26.08 1.32 -13.11
CA SER A 62 25.10 0.36 -13.64
C SER A 62 25.30 -1.04 -13.02
N GLY A 63 26.55 -1.48 -12.85
CA GLY A 63 26.89 -2.77 -12.22
C GLY A 63 26.57 -2.84 -10.73
N CYS A 64 26.63 -1.71 -10.00
CA CYS A 64 26.29 -1.69 -8.57
C CYS A 64 24.83 -2.07 -8.30
N THR A 65 23.93 -1.96 -9.29
CA THR A 65 22.53 -2.40 -9.15
C THR A 65 22.40 -3.90 -8.88
N ALA A 66 23.39 -4.71 -9.28
CA ALA A 66 23.42 -6.15 -9.01
C ALA A 66 23.58 -6.49 -7.51
N LEU A 67 24.06 -5.55 -6.69
CA LEU A 67 24.25 -5.73 -5.24
C LEU A 67 23.02 -5.35 -4.41
N THR A 68 21.96 -4.86 -5.06
CA THR A 68 20.71 -4.52 -4.40
C THR A 68 20.02 -5.77 -3.89
N GLY A 69 19.24 -5.65 -2.80
CA GLY A 69 18.60 -6.80 -2.14
C GLY A 69 19.26 -7.24 -0.83
N VAL A 70 20.49 -6.76 -0.53
CA VAL A 70 21.08 -6.89 0.82
C VAL A 70 20.22 -6.24 1.91
N GLU A 71 19.42 -5.25 1.53
CA GLU A 71 18.46 -4.53 2.37
C GLU A 71 17.34 -5.42 2.90
N ALA A 72 16.95 -6.45 2.15
CA ALA A 72 15.88 -7.34 2.56
C ALA A 72 16.24 -8.06 3.87
N ILE A 73 17.52 -8.43 4.04
CA ILE A 73 18.01 -9.04 5.28
C ILE A 73 18.09 -8.01 6.40
N SER A 74 18.59 -6.79 6.13
CA SER A 74 18.71 -5.76 7.16
C SER A 74 17.35 -5.30 7.70
N ASN A 75 16.33 -5.28 6.85
CA ASN A 75 14.97 -4.93 7.25
C ASN A 75 14.26 -6.09 7.99
N GLY A 76 14.73 -7.32 7.78
CA GLY A 76 14.16 -8.54 8.36
C GLY A 76 14.87 -9.06 9.62
N VAL A 77 15.77 -8.29 10.24
CA VAL A 77 16.59 -8.78 11.37
C VAL A 77 15.72 -9.32 12.52
N GLY A 78 14.62 -8.65 12.87
CA GLY A 78 13.71 -9.06 13.95
C GLY A 78 12.91 -10.33 13.66
N ILE A 79 13.00 -10.91 12.45
CA ILE A 79 12.31 -12.15 12.08
C ILE A 79 13.21 -13.38 12.36
N PHE A 80 14.52 -13.18 12.53
CA PHE A 80 15.46 -14.28 12.78
C PHE A 80 15.23 -14.92 14.15
N LYS A 81 15.63 -16.18 14.30
CA LYS A 81 15.65 -16.82 15.63
C LYS A 81 16.75 -16.18 16.49
N PRO A 82 16.52 -15.99 17.81
CA PRO A 82 17.57 -15.57 18.73
C PRO A 82 18.78 -16.51 18.71
N PRO A 83 20.03 -16.01 18.75
CA PRO A 83 20.43 -14.60 18.69
C PRO A 83 20.32 -14.01 17.26
N GLU A 84 19.39 -13.05 17.10
CA GLU A 84 18.94 -12.54 15.80
C GLU A 84 20.08 -11.93 14.98
N THR A 85 20.87 -11.06 15.61
CA THR A 85 21.98 -10.33 14.98
C THR A 85 23.07 -11.26 14.43
N ARG A 86 23.35 -12.37 15.15
CA ARG A 86 24.37 -13.35 14.73
C ARG A 86 23.90 -14.13 13.50
N HIS A 87 22.65 -14.59 13.50
CA HIS A 87 22.08 -15.32 12.37
C HIS A 87 21.91 -14.42 11.15
N ALA A 88 21.39 -13.20 11.31
CA ALA A 88 21.26 -12.24 10.21
C ALA A 88 22.63 -11.94 9.56
N ARG A 89 23.68 -11.75 10.36
CA ARG A 89 25.05 -11.56 9.86
C ARG A 89 25.57 -12.76 9.07
N GLN A 90 25.38 -13.98 9.58
CA GLN A 90 25.81 -15.20 8.88
C GLN A 90 25.12 -15.33 7.52
N VAL A 91 23.81 -15.09 7.47
CA VAL A 91 23.03 -15.15 6.24
C VAL A 91 23.48 -14.08 5.25
N MET A 92 23.75 -12.86 5.71
CA MET A 92 24.28 -11.78 4.87
C MET A 92 25.64 -12.14 4.24
N VAL A 93 26.55 -12.76 5.00
CA VAL A 93 27.86 -13.21 4.47
C VAL A 93 27.69 -14.31 3.42
N VAL A 94 26.85 -15.31 3.68
CA VAL A 94 26.58 -16.40 2.73
C VAL A 94 25.96 -15.84 1.45
N MET A 95 24.97 -14.96 1.57
CA MET A 95 24.33 -14.33 0.42
C MET A 95 25.33 -13.51 -0.40
N ALA A 96 26.16 -12.69 0.25
CA ALA A 96 27.20 -11.91 -0.44
C ALA A 96 28.21 -12.82 -1.16
N ALA A 97 28.62 -13.93 -0.56
CA ALA A 97 29.54 -14.89 -1.17
C ALA A 97 28.91 -15.60 -2.39
N VAL A 98 27.65 -16.06 -2.26
CA VAL A 98 26.93 -16.71 -3.37
C VAL A 98 26.71 -15.72 -4.50
N MET A 99 26.21 -14.52 -4.21
CA MET A 99 25.96 -13.50 -5.22
C MET A 99 27.25 -13.05 -5.92
N GLY A 100 28.34 -12.90 -5.17
CA GLY A 100 29.67 -12.65 -5.72
C GLY A 100 30.10 -13.77 -6.67
N LEU A 101 30.02 -15.03 -6.23
CA LEU A 101 30.37 -16.19 -7.07
C LEU A 101 29.54 -16.24 -8.36
N LEU A 102 28.22 -16.05 -8.27
CA LEU A 102 27.33 -16.06 -9.43
C LEU A 102 27.65 -14.91 -10.39
N LEU A 103 27.83 -13.69 -9.87
CA LEU A 103 28.12 -12.51 -10.68
C LEU A 103 29.49 -12.61 -11.36
N PHE A 104 30.56 -12.86 -10.59
CA PHE A 104 31.91 -13.00 -11.14
C PHE A 104 32.01 -14.17 -12.10
N GLY A 105 31.39 -15.32 -11.80
CA GLY A 105 31.37 -16.47 -12.68
C GLY A 105 30.68 -16.17 -14.01
N THR A 106 29.56 -15.43 -13.98
CA THR A 106 28.85 -15.01 -15.20
C THR A 106 29.68 -14.03 -16.02
N ILE A 107 30.26 -13.01 -15.38
CA ILE A 107 31.13 -12.02 -16.06
C ILE A 107 32.32 -12.72 -16.70
N ALA A 108 33.00 -13.61 -15.98
CA ALA A 108 34.16 -14.33 -16.50
C ALA A 108 33.80 -15.19 -17.72
N LEU A 109 32.73 -15.97 -17.65
CA LEU A 109 32.32 -16.85 -18.76
C LEU A 109 31.78 -16.06 -19.96
N THR A 110 31.00 -15.00 -19.74
CA THR A 110 30.50 -14.16 -20.84
C THR A 110 31.63 -13.47 -21.59
N GLN A 111 32.63 -12.95 -20.87
CA GLN A 111 33.83 -12.37 -21.48
C GLN A 111 34.68 -13.41 -22.21
N PHE A 112 34.87 -14.59 -21.61
CA PHE A 112 35.67 -15.66 -22.19
C PHE A 112 35.09 -16.23 -23.49
N PHE A 113 33.77 -16.43 -23.53
CA PHE A 113 33.05 -16.93 -24.70
C PHE A 113 32.63 -15.82 -25.69
N GLY A 114 32.85 -14.54 -25.37
CA GLY A 114 32.44 -13.42 -26.23
C GLY A 114 30.92 -13.32 -26.42
N VAL A 115 30.14 -13.68 -25.39
CA VAL A 115 28.68 -13.75 -25.49
C VAL A 115 28.08 -12.35 -25.52
N THR A 116 27.41 -12.00 -26.62
CA THR A 116 26.59 -10.81 -26.74
C THR A 116 25.10 -11.18 -26.67
N ALA A 117 24.31 -10.37 -25.96
CA ALA A 117 22.86 -10.56 -25.88
C ALA A 117 22.17 -9.88 -27.05
N HIS A 118 21.25 -10.59 -27.71
CA HIS A 118 20.35 -9.98 -28.70
C HIS A 118 19.25 -9.18 -28.00
N GLU A 119 18.58 -8.27 -28.72
CA GLU A 119 17.53 -7.39 -28.18
C GLU A 119 16.38 -8.13 -27.46
N ASN A 120 16.12 -9.40 -27.83
CA ASN A 120 15.02 -10.20 -27.31
C ASN A 120 15.45 -11.28 -26.29
N GLU A 121 16.70 -11.27 -25.84
CA GLU A 121 17.20 -12.24 -24.86
C GLU A 121 18.04 -11.59 -23.77
N THR A 122 18.06 -12.19 -22.58
CA THR A 122 18.93 -11.72 -21.50
C THR A 122 20.35 -12.24 -21.68
N ILE A 123 21.34 -11.56 -21.12
CA ILE A 123 22.75 -12.03 -21.10
C ILE A 123 22.85 -13.43 -20.48
N LEU A 124 22.07 -13.71 -19.42
CA LEU A 124 22.03 -15.04 -18.81
C LEU A 124 21.47 -16.09 -19.76
N SER A 125 20.39 -15.79 -20.48
CA SER A 125 19.82 -16.68 -21.49
C SER A 125 20.81 -16.95 -22.63
N ALA A 126 21.49 -15.90 -23.13
CA ALA A 126 22.52 -16.03 -24.16
C ALA A 126 23.69 -16.91 -23.69
N LEU A 127 24.19 -16.70 -22.47
CA LEU A 127 25.27 -17.53 -21.91
C LEU A 127 24.83 -18.99 -21.73
N THR A 128 23.62 -19.21 -21.24
CA THR A 128 23.08 -20.55 -21.04
C THR A 128 22.93 -21.29 -22.38
N ARG A 129 22.49 -20.58 -23.42
CA ARG A 129 22.40 -21.11 -24.79
C ARG A 129 23.77 -21.47 -25.34
N GLU A 130 24.79 -20.66 -25.08
CA GLU A 130 26.15 -20.96 -25.50
C GLU A 130 26.72 -22.21 -24.82
N ILE A 131 26.44 -22.37 -23.52
CA ILE A 131 26.94 -23.52 -22.75
C ILE A 131 26.19 -24.81 -23.14
N PHE A 132 24.86 -24.80 -23.10
CA PHE A 132 24.03 -26.02 -23.19
C PHE A 132 23.26 -26.18 -24.51
N GLY A 133 23.23 -25.17 -25.38
CA GLY A 133 22.26 -25.09 -26.48
C GLY A 133 20.82 -24.95 -25.98
N ARG A 134 19.84 -25.00 -26.89
CA ARG A 134 18.40 -25.00 -26.53
C ARG A 134 17.91 -26.38 -26.08
N THR A 135 18.59 -26.94 -25.07
CA THR A 135 18.32 -28.27 -24.50
C THR A 135 17.59 -28.17 -23.16
N PHE A 136 17.29 -29.29 -22.52
CA PHE A 136 16.59 -29.33 -21.23
C PHE A 136 17.25 -28.44 -20.14
N PRO A 137 18.58 -28.46 -19.91
CA PRO A 137 19.25 -27.57 -18.96
C PRO A 137 18.99 -26.08 -19.20
N TYR A 138 18.90 -25.64 -20.47
CA TYR A 138 18.60 -24.25 -20.80
C TYR A 138 17.24 -23.80 -20.28
N TYR A 139 16.22 -24.65 -20.43
CA TYR A 139 14.88 -24.34 -19.93
C TYR A 139 14.82 -24.39 -18.40
N VAL A 140 15.61 -25.24 -17.74
CA VAL A 140 15.70 -25.30 -16.28
C VAL A 140 16.28 -24.00 -15.71
N VAL A 141 17.40 -23.51 -16.26
CA VAL A 141 17.99 -22.22 -15.85
C VAL A 141 17.03 -21.07 -16.13
N SER A 142 16.39 -21.05 -17.31
CA SER A 142 15.44 -19.99 -17.68
C SER A 142 14.20 -19.97 -16.78
N LEU A 143 13.59 -21.13 -16.52
CA LEU A 143 12.40 -21.25 -15.67
C LEU A 143 12.71 -20.93 -14.21
N SER A 144 13.85 -21.39 -13.70
CA SER A 144 14.28 -21.04 -12.34
C SER A 144 14.59 -19.54 -12.19
N THR A 145 15.15 -18.91 -13.23
CA THR A 145 15.34 -17.44 -13.29
C THR A 145 14.01 -16.70 -13.25
N LEU A 146 13.02 -17.14 -14.03
CA LEU A 146 11.67 -16.58 -13.97
C LEU A 146 11.07 -16.73 -12.56
N ALA A 147 11.19 -17.93 -11.98
CA ALA A 147 10.62 -18.22 -10.66
C ALA A 147 11.25 -17.37 -9.55
N ILE A 148 12.57 -17.16 -9.56
CA ILE A 148 13.23 -16.30 -8.56
C ILE A 148 12.83 -14.82 -8.72
N LEU A 149 12.61 -14.33 -9.95
CA LEU A 149 12.11 -12.97 -10.18
C LEU A 149 10.69 -12.78 -9.63
N VAL A 150 9.82 -13.79 -9.77
CA VAL A 150 8.48 -13.78 -9.14
C VAL A 150 8.58 -13.75 -7.62
N VAL A 151 9.51 -14.52 -7.03
CA VAL A 151 9.78 -14.48 -5.58
C VAL A 151 10.30 -13.11 -5.14
N ALA A 152 11.20 -12.49 -5.91
CA ALA A 152 11.72 -11.15 -5.61
C ALA A 152 10.60 -10.09 -5.60
N ALA A 153 9.66 -10.16 -6.54
CA ALA A 153 8.48 -9.31 -6.53
C ALA A 153 7.63 -9.52 -5.26
N ASN A 154 7.39 -10.78 -4.87
CA ASN A 154 6.64 -11.10 -3.65
C ASN A 154 7.33 -10.56 -2.38
N THR A 155 8.67 -10.55 -2.30
CA THR A 155 9.40 -9.97 -1.17
C THR A 155 9.06 -8.49 -0.96
N SER A 156 8.87 -7.73 -2.04
CA SER A 156 8.46 -6.32 -1.96
C SER A 156 7.04 -6.16 -1.40
N PHE A 157 6.10 -7.04 -1.81
CA PHE A 157 4.73 -7.06 -1.29
C PHE A 157 4.64 -7.46 0.18
N VAL A 158 5.60 -8.24 0.69
CA VAL A 158 5.71 -8.56 2.12
C VAL A 158 6.37 -7.43 2.90
N GLY A 159 7.37 -6.74 2.32
CA GLY A 159 8.14 -5.69 3.00
C GLY A 159 7.40 -4.34 3.11
N PHE A 160 6.68 -3.93 2.08
CA PHE A 160 6.05 -2.60 2.01
C PHE A 160 5.02 -2.32 3.13
N PRO A 161 4.12 -3.25 3.50
CA PRO A 161 3.21 -3.04 4.63
C PRO A 161 3.94 -2.75 5.95
N GLY A 162 5.08 -3.40 6.18
CA GLY A 162 5.92 -3.16 7.35
C GLY A 162 6.42 -1.72 7.41
N VAL A 163 7.09 -1.25 6.35
CA VAL A 163 7.65 0.12 6.30
C VAL A 163 6.54 1.17 6.35
N SER A 164 5.47 1.01 5.59
CA SER A 164 4.33 1.95 5.59
C SER A 164 3.65 2.03 6.96
N SER A 165 3.55 0.93 7.70
CA SER A 165 3.00 0.94 9.05
C SER A 165 3.84 1.74 10.04
N LEU A 166 5.17 1.66 9.96
CA LEU A 166 6.07 2.43 10.82
C LEU A 166 5.91 3.93 10.55
N ILE A 167 5.88 4.33 9.28
CA ILE A 167 5.67 5.74 8.87
C ILE A 167 4.27 6.23 9.26
N ALA A 168 3.25 5.37 9.18
CA ALA A 168 1.88 5.70 9.56
C ALA A 168 1.72 5.86 11.08
N GLN A 169 2.44 5.09 11.89
CA GLN A 169 2.46 5.22 13.35
C GLN A 169 2.99 6.59 13.77
N ASP A 170 4.00 7.10 13.08
CA ASP A 170 4.55 8.44 13.29
C ASP A 170 3.66 9.57 12.71
N GLY A 171 2.54 9.23 12.08
CA GLY A 171 1.56 10.17 11.55
C GLY A 171 1.94 10.80 10.21
N TYR A 172 2.90 10.24 9.47
CA TYR A 172 3.29 10.73 8.13
C TYR A 172 2.55 10.03 6.98
N MET A 173 1.77 8.99 7.29
CA MET A 173 0.91 8.28 6.34
C MET A 173 -0.52 8.13 6.89
N PRO A 174 -1.52 7.80 6.04
CA PRO A 174 -2.88 7.50 6.50
C PRO A 174 -2.89 6.48 7.64
N ARG A 175 -3.60 6.78 8.75
CA ARG A 175 -3.65 5.89 9.94
C ARG A 175 -4.18 4.48 9.61
N GLN A 176 -4.91 4.32 8.53
CA GLN A 176 -5.38 3.03 8.02
C GLN A 176 -4.24 2.06 7.69
N LEU A 177 -3.01 2.54 7.47
CA LEU A 177 -1.83 1.70 7.21
C LEU A 177 -1.11 1.27 8.51
N THR A 178 -1.56 1.73 9.68
CA THR A 178 -0.90 1.43 10.97
C THR A 178 -1.12 -0.02 11.45
N SER A 179 -2.26 -0.63 11.14
CA SER A 179 -2.62 -1.95 11.68
C SER A 179 -2.04 -3.10 10.86
N LEU A 180 -1.04 -3.78 11.40
CA LEU A 180 -0.39 -4.95 10.77
C LEU A 180 -1.16 -6.28 10.96
N GLY A 181 -2.31 -6.29 11.66
CA GLY A 181 -2.89 -7.50 12.26
C GLY A 181 -4.18 -8.05 11.66
N ASP A 182 -5.03 -7.23 11.03
CA ASP A 182 -6.31 -7.71 10.49
C ASP A 182 -6.19 -8.09 9.02
N ARG A 183 -6.83 -9.20 8.61
CA ARG A 183 -6.81 -9.70 7.21
C ARG A 183 -7.15 -8.61 6.17
N LEU A 184 -7.94 -7.61 6.55
CA LEU A 184 -8.30 -6.47 5.70
C LEU A 184 -7.22 -5.37 5.60
N VAL A 185 -6.34 -5.19 6.58
CA VAL A 185 -5.40 -4.06 6.60
C VAL A 185 -4.05 -4.40 5.97
N PHE A 186 -3.61 -5.66 6.07
CA PHE A 186 -2.56 -6.19 5.19
C PHE A 186 -2.92 -5.98 3.70
N SER A 187 -4.22 -5.98 3.41
CA SER A 187 -4.80 -5.70 2.09
C SER A 187 -4.58 -4.25 1.62
N ASN A 188 -4.71 -3.24 2.49
CA ASN A 188 -4.59 -1.84 2.06
C ASN A 188 -3.17 -1.49 1.59
N GLY A 189 -2.15 -1.95 2.32
CA GLY A 189 -0.76 -1.78 1.90
C GLY A 189 -0.45 -2.50 0.59
N ILE A 190 -0.95 -3.73 0.42
CA ILE A 190 -0.82 -4.50 -0.81
C ILE A 190 -1.53 -3.82 -1.98
N PHE A 191 -2.79 -3.40 -1.82
CA PHE A 191 -3.55 -2.72 -2.87
C PHE A 191 -2.91 -1.41 -3.30
N SER A 192 -2.42 -0.62 -2.35
CA SER A 192 -1.69 0.61 -2.65
C SER A 192 -0.42 0.31 -3.47
N LEU A 193 0.36 -0.69 -3.07
CA LEU A 193 1.55 -1.09 -3.80
C LEU A 193 1.21 -1.62 -5.20
N THR A 194 0.18 -2.46 -5.32
CA THR A 194 -0.31 -2.97 -6.61
C THR A 194 -0.71 -1.85 -7.54
N ALA A 195 -1.45 -0.84 -7.06
CA ALA A 195 -1.83 0.31 -7.86
C ALA A 195 -0.61 1.12 -8.33
N CYS A 196 0.38 1.35 -7.45
CA CYS A 196 1.62 2.02 -7.82
C CYS A 196 2.44 1.23 -8.85
N VAL A 197 2.61 -0.08 -8.65
CA VAL A 197 3.33 -0.97 -9.57
C VAL A 197 2.62 -1.02 -10.93
N ALA A 198 1.29 -1.16 -10.94
CA ALA A 198 0.51 -1.14 -12.17
C ALA A 198 0.67 0.18 -12.92
N ALA A 199 0.61 1.32 -12.22
CA ALA A 199 0.84 2.62 -12.82
C ALA A 199 2.25 2.74 -13.44
N LEU A 200 3.29 2.29 -12.73
CA LEU A 200 4.66 2.28 -13.26
C LEU A 200 4.79 1.39 -14.50
N ILE A 201 4.24 0.17 -14.48
CA ILE A 201 4.29 -0.73 -15.64
C ILE A 201 3.59 -0.11 -16.85
N ILE A 202 2.42 0.51 -16.65
CA ILE A 202 1.67 1.17 -17.74
C ILE A 202 2.43 2.37 -18.29
N ILE A 203 2.99 3.22 -17.42
CA ILE A 203 3.72 4.44 -17.82
C ILE A 203 4.99 4.10 -18.60
N PHE A 204 5.74 3.09 -18.16
CA PHE A 204 7.02 2.71 -18.77
C PHE A 204 6.89 1.58 -19.81
N GLY A 205 5.67 1.13 -20.12
CA GLY A 205 5.42 0.07 -21.11
C GLY A 205 6.05 -1.29 -20.76
N GLY A 206 6.39 -1.52 -19.50
CA GLY A 206 7.11 -2.72 -19.05
C GLY A 206 8.59 -2.77 -19.44
N ASP A 207 9.20 -1.68 -19.90
CA ASP A 207 10.62 -1.65 -20.24
C ASP A 207 11.50 -1.63 -18.99
N SER A 208 12.24 -2.73 -18.79
CA SER A 208 13.21 -2.84 -17.71
C SER A 208 14.35 -1.83 -17.79
N HIS A 209 14.77 -1.39 -18.99
CA HIS A 209 15.87 -0.44 -19.14
C HIS A 209 15.55 0.94 -18.57
N ALA A 210 14.28 1.36 -18.65
CA ALA A 210 13.82 2.61 -18.04
C ALA A 210 13.53 2.47 -16.54
N LEU A 211 13.14 1.28 -16.08
CA LEU A 211 12.80 1.02 -14.67
C LEU A 211 14.03 0.77 -13.77
N ILE A 212 15.11 0.17 -14.30
CA ILE A 212 16.33 -0.12 -13.51
C ILE A 212 16.97 1.15 -12.92
N PRO A 213 17.17 2.24 -13.69
CA PRO A 213 17.69 3.49 -13.14
C PRO A 213 16.80 4.06 -12.04
N LEU A 214 15.47 3.92 -12.20
CA LEU A 214 14.51 4.35 -11.20
C LEU A 214 14.80 3.66 -9.85
N PHE A 215 14.86 2.34 -9.88
CA PHE A 215 15.15 1.56 -8.69
C PHE A 215 16.54 1.88 -8.10
N ALA A 216 17.57 2.02 -8.94
CA ALA A 216 18.94 2.28 -8.51
C ALA A 216 19.09 3.59 -7.72
N VAL A 217 18.53 4.70 -8.20
CA VAL A 217 18.61 6.00 -7.52
C VAL A 217 17.93 5.92 -6.14
N GLY A 218 16.77 5.25 -6.04
CA GLY A 218 16.08 5.07 -4.77
C GLY A 218 16.92 4.30 -3.73
N VAL A 219 17.50 3.17 -4.14
CA VAL A 219 18.35 2.34 -3.27
C VAL A 219 19.62 3.06 -2.85
N PHE A 220 20.35 3.68 -3.78
CA PHE A 220 21.58 4.41 -3.43
C PHE A 220 21.31 5.64 -2.57
N LEU A 221 20.16 6.31 -2.72
CA LEU A 221 19.74 7.36 -1.81
C LEU A 221 19.51 6.80 -0.40
N ALA A 222 18.76 5.71 -0.28
CA ALA A 222 18.51 5.05 1.01
C ALA A 222 19.81 4.61 1.69
N PHE A 223 20.74 4.00 0.94
CA PHE A 223 22.07 3.66 1.45
C PHE A 223 22.87 4.87 1.89
N THR A 224 22.89 5.95 1.09
CA THR A 224 23.62 7.17 1.43
C THR A 224 23.09 7.78 2.73
N LEU A 225 21.77 7.87 2.89
CA LEU A 225 21.13 8.37 4.10
C LEU A 225 21.40 7.45 5.30
N SER A 226 21.31 6.13 5.13
CA SER A 226 21.57 5.15 6.18
C SER A 226 23.03 5.19 6.66
N GLN A 227 23.99 5.15 5.73
CA GLN A 227 25.42 5.20 6.05
C GLN A 227 25.79 6.53 6.70
N THR A 228 25.30 7.65 6.18
CA THR A 228 25.50 8.98 6.77
C THR A 228 24.89 9.06 8.18
N GLY A 229 23.68 8.54 8.37
CA GLY A 229 23.03 8.44 9.68
C GLY A 229 23.86 7.62 10.68
N MET A 230 24.47 6.52 10.23
CA MET A 230 25.36 5.72 11.06
C MET A 230 26.69 6.42 11.40
N VAL A 231 27.24 7.24 10.50
CA VAL A 231 28.39 8.10 10.82
C VAL A 231 28.02 9.07 11.95
N VAL A 232 26.89 9.76 11.82
CA VAL A 232 26.38 10.67 12.86
C VAL A 232 26.13 9.92 14.18
N HIS A 233 25.57 8.71 14.12
CA HIS A 233 25.34 7.86 15.28
C HIS A 233 26.65 7.55 16.02
N TRP A 234 27.69 7.08 15.32
CA TRP A 234 28.98 6.76 15.94
C TRP A 234 29.69 7.99 16.52
N MET A 235 29.57 9.15 15.86
CA MET A 235 30.10 10.41 16.38
C MET A 235 29.41 10.88 17.66
N ARG A 236 28.12 10.56 17.84
CA ARG A 236 27.33 10.90 19.04
C ARG A 236 27.54 9.91 20.19
N VAL A 237 27.46 8.61 19.94
CA VAL A 237 27.51 7.56 20.99
C VAL A 237 28.94 7.28 21.47
N ARG A 238 29.95 7.40 20.59
CA ARG A 238 31.38 7.23 20.91
C ARG A 238 31.76 5.93 21.65
N GLY A 239 31.13 4.81 21.28
CA GLY A 239 31.44 3.49 21.84
C GLY A 239 32.82 2.91 21.43
N PRO A 240 33.14 1.66 21.77
CA PRO A 240 34.41 1.05 21.40
C PRO A 240 34.58 0.97 19.87
N HIS A 241 35.79 1.31 19.41
CA HIS A 241 36.17 1.38 17.99
C HIS A 241 35.30 2.32 17.14
N TRP A 242 34.71 3.37 17.74
CA TRP A 242 33.80 4.27 17.02
C TRP A 242 34.46 4.98 15.84
N HIS A 243 35.74 5.36 15.94
CA HIS A 243 36.48 5.96 14.83
C HIS A 243 36.53 5.03 13.61
N LEU A 244 36.91 3.76 13.82
CA LEU A 244 36.98 2.77 12.73
C LEU A 244 35.60 2.54 12.11
N LYS A 245 34.55 2.40 12.93
CA LYS A 245 33.18 2.21 12.45
C LYS A 245 32.66 3.44 11.69
N ALA A 246 32.99 4.64 12.15
CA ALA A 246 32.65 5.88 11.47
C ALA A 246 33.40 6.02 10.13
N VAL A 247 34.68 5.64 10.06
CA VAL A 247 35.46 5.65 8.80
C VAL A 247 34.89 4.65 7.80
N ILE A 248 34.54 3.43 8.23
CA ILE A 248 33.94 2.41 7.36
C ILE A 248 32.60 2.90 6.80
N ASN A 249 31.71 3.40 7.67
CA ASN A 249 30.42 3.92 7.23
C ASN A 249 30.57 5.21 6.40
N GLY A 250 31.58 6.04 6.69
CA GLY A 250 31.89 7.24 5.92
C GLY A 250 32.36 6.91 4.50
N LEU A 251 33.23 5.91 4.36
CA LEU A 251 33.63 5.39 3.05
C LEU A 251 32.42 4.84 2.29
N GLY A 252 31.53 4.10 2.99
CA GLY A 252 30.26 3.63 2.44
C GLY A 252 29.39 4.78 1.93
N ALA A 253 29.18 5.81 2.75
CA ALA A 253 28.37 6.98 2.41
C ALA A 253 28.94 7.74 1.20
N VAL A 254 30.25 7.94 1.14
CA VAL A 254 30.90 8.59 -0.02
C VAL A 254 30.75 7.74 -1.27
N THR A 255 30.98 6.43 -1.17
CA THR A 255 30.87 5.52 -2.32
C THR A 255 29.43 5.50 -2.85
N THR A 256 28.42 5.37 -1.99
CA THR A 256 27.02 5.35 -2.42
C THR A 256 26.54 6.71 -2.91
N ALA A 257 27.04 7.81 -2.34
CA ALA A 257 26.74 9.16 -2.82
C ALA A 257 27.33 9.41 -4.22
N VAL A 258 28.57 9.00 -4.47
CA VAL A 258 29.20 9.10 -5.79
C VAL A 258 28.42 8.26 -6.80
N THR A 259 28.08 7.01 -6.46
CA THR A 259 27.26 6.16 -7.33
C THR A 259 25.91 6.80 -7.61
N LEU A 260 25.22 7.34 -6.60
CA LEU A 260 23.94 8.05 -6.76
C LEU A 260 24.05 9.20 -7.77
N VAL A 261 25.08 10.05 -7.63
CA VAL A 261 25.31 11.19 -8.54
C VAL A 261 25.58 10.70 -9.96
N VAL A 262 26.39 9.66 -10.11
CA VAL A 262 26.70 9.08 -11.42
C VAL A 262 25.47 8.45 -12.06
N VAL A 263 24.67 7.64 -11.34
CA VAL A 263 23.40 7.09 -11.88
C VAL A 263 22.50 8.25 -12.31
N ALA A 264 22.29 9.24 -11.43
CA ALA A 264 21.37 10.34 -11.68
C ALA A 264 21.79 11.17 -12.89
N ALA A 265 23.09 11.42 -13.06
CA ALA A 265 23.62 12.18 -14.20
C ALA A 265 23.59 11.36 -15.51
N SER A 266 24.11 10.13 -15.50
CA SER A 266 24.22 9.33 -16.72
C SER A 266 22.88 8.81 -17.23
N LYS A 267 21.94 8.52 -16.33
CA LYS A 267 20.60 8.01 -16.65
C LYS A 267 19.51 9.09 -16.58
N PHE A 268 19.91 10.37 -16.57
CA PHE A 268 18.97 11.49 -16.54
C PHE A 268 17.98 11.41 -17.69
N LEU A 269 18.49 11.22 -18.92
CA LEU A 269 17.69 11.13 -20.14
C LEU A 269 16.87 9.82 -20.20
N ASP A 270 17.39 8.74 -19.63
CA ASP A 270 16.74 7.41 -19.59
C ASP A 270 15.61 7.32 -18.53
N GLY A 271 15.33 8.41 -17.79
CA GLY A 271 14.20 8.49 -16.87
C GLY A 271 14.55 8.75 -15.40
N ALA A 272 15.83 8.91 -15.04
CA ALA A 272 16.21 9.22 -13.65
C ALA A 272 15.63 10.56 -13.15
N TRP A 273 15.28 11.48 -14.06
CA TRP A 273 14.62 12.75 -13.72
C TRP A 273 13.29 12.54 -12.97
N ILE A 274 12.58 11.44 -13.25
CA ILE A 274 11.29 11.12 -12.64
C ILE A 274 11.43 11.00 -11.13
N ILE A 275 12.55 10.47 -10.63
CA ILE A 275 12.79 10.31 -9.18
C ILE A 275 13.02 11.62 -8.48
N MET A 276 13.77 12.50 -9.13
CA MET A 276 14.03 13.82 -8.58
C MET A 276 12.74 14.62 -8.40
N VAL A 277 11.68 14.27 -9.13
CA VAL A 277 10.33 14.81 -8.92
C VAL A 277 9.53 13.97 -7.92
N LEU A 278 9.54 12.65 -8.09
CA LEU A 278 8.74 11.70 -7.30
C LEU A 278 9.09 11.74 -5.82
N ILE A 279 10.38 11.75 -5.46
CA ILE A 279 10.80 11.74 -4.05
C ILE A 279 10.34 13.01 -3.33
N PRO A 280 10.62 14.23 -3.82
CA PRO A 280 10.09 15.44 -3.21
C PRO A 280 8.56 15.47 -3.13
N MET A 281 7.86 14.96 -4.16
CA MET A 281 6.40 14.86 -4.16
C MET A 281 5.89 13.94 -3.04
N VAL A 282 6.51 12.78 -2.84
CA VAL A 282 6.16 11.84 -1.77
C VAL A 282 6.48 12.43 -0.40
N VAL A 283 7.63 13.08 -0.23
CA VAL A 283 8.00 13.77 1.01
C VAL A 283 7.02 14.90 1.34
N TYR A 284 6.64 15.70 0.34
CA TYR A 284 5.63 16.75 0.50
C TYR A 284 4.27 16.17 0.92
N PHE A 285 3.86 15.06 0.30
CA PHE A 285 2.63 14.35 0.69
C PHE A 285 2.70 13.89 2.17
N PHE A 286 3.80 13.28 2.60
CA PHE A 286 3.98 12.88 4.01
C PHE A 286 3.91 14.06 4.96
N HIS A 287 4.55 15.18 4.61
CA HIS A 287 4.51 16.40 5.42
C HIS A 287 3.08 16.95 5.53
N LYS A 288 2.34 16.99 4.41
CA LYS A 288 0.94 17.46 4.40
C LYS A 288 0.01 16.60 5.23
N VAL A 289 0.20 15.28 5.22
CA VAL A 289 -0.56 14.37 6.08
C VAL A 289 -0.24 14.62 7.56
N HIS A 290 1.03 14.81 7.89
CA HIS A 290 1.46 15.09 9.27
C HIS A 290 0.91 16.43 9.77
N GLU A 291 1.04 17.50 8.99
CA GLU A 291 0.45 18.82 9.28
C GLU A 291 -1.05 18.70 9.55
N HIS A 292 -1.77 18.01 8.67
CA HIS A 292 -3.21 17.82 8.81
C HIS A 292 -3.60 17.13 10.14
N TYR A 293 -2.84 16.12 10.57
CA TYR A 293 -3.10 15.48 11.86
C TYR A 293 -2.76 16.38 13.05
N GLN A 294 -1.70 17.20 12.96
CA GLN A 294 -1.37 18.17 14.00
C GLN A 294 -2.44 19.26 14.12
N GLU A 295 -3.07 19.67 13.02
CA GLU A 295 -4.17 20.64 13.01
C GLU A 295 -5.46 20.09 13.66
N ILE A 296 -5.76 18.81 13.46
CA ILE A 296 -6.96 18.15 14.02
C ILE A 296 -6.78 17.80 15.49
N ARG A 297 -5.57 17.41 15.91
CA ARG A 297 -5.29 16.96 17.28
C ARG A 297 -5.83 17.89 18.38
N PRO A 298 -5.63 19.23 18.34
CA PRO A 298 -6.20 20.11 19.37
C PRO A 298 -7.73 20.20 19.29
N GLN A 299 -8.34 20.07 18.11
CA GLN A 299 -9.80 20.14 17.94
C GLN A 299 -10.53 18.92 18.52
N LEU A 300 -9.83 17.79 18.64
CA LEU A 300 -10.34 16.57 19.27
C LEU A 300 -9.82 16.39 20.71
N SER A 301 -9.01 17.33 21.21
CA SER A 301 -8.49 17.29 22.57
C SER A 301 -9.62 17.59 23.56
N LEU A 302 -9.55 16.94 24.73
CA LEU A 302 -10.41 17.28 25.87
C LEU A 302 -9.88 18.49 26.65
N GLU A 303 -8.73 19.02 26.25
CA GLU A 303 -8.08 20.17 26.87
C GLU A 303 -8.98 21.42 26.74
N GLY A 304 -9.34 22.01 27.87
CA GLY A 304 -10.26 23.15 27.93
C GLY A 304 -11.75 22.81 28.01
N MET A 305 -12.13 21.52 27.97
CA MET A 305 -13.52 21.11 28.21
C MET A 305 -13.85 21.12 29.71
N PRO A 306 -15.03 21.64 30.13
CA PRO A 306 -15.45 21.63 31.51
C PRO A 306 -15.63 20.19 32.03
N TYR A 307 -15.15 19.94 33.25
CA TYR A 307 -15.31 18.68 33.96
C TYR A 307 -16.09 18.91 35.27
N PRO A 308 -17.14 18.12 35.58
CA PRO A 308 -17.65 16.96 34.82
C PRO A 308 -18.43 17.36 33.55
N PRO A 309 -18.64 16.42 32.60
CA PRO A 309 -19.48 16.66 31.43
C PRO A 309 -20.89 17.09 31.82
N ALA A 310 -21.51 17.97 31.02
CA ALA A 310 -22.88 18.39 31.25
C ALA A 310 -23.86 17.19 31.24
N PRO A 311 -24.90 17.20 32.09
CA PRO A 311 -25.89 16.14 32.12
C PRO A 311 -26.63 16.04 30.78
N VAL A 312 -26.81 14.82 30.29
CA VAL A 312 -27.48 14.54 29.01
C VAL A 312 -28.99 14.54 29.23
N LEU A 313 -29.72 15.42 28.53
CA LEU A 313 -31.19 15.39 28.50
C LEU A 313 -31.68 14.23 27.62
N PRO A 314 -32.87 13.66 27.89
CA PRO A 314 -33.46 12.65 27.02
C PRO A 314 -33.59 13.19 25.59
N PRO A 315 -33.07 12.50 24.58
CA PRO A 315 -33.07 13.02 23.21
C PRO A 315 -34.46 13.00 22.61
N ARG A 316 -34.80 14.00 21.80
CA ARG A 316 -36.01 13.94 20.96
C ARG A 316 -35.75 13.01 19.78
N VAL A 317 -36.71 12.16 19.42
CA VAL A 317 -36.49 11.13 18.40
C VAL A 317 -37.46 11.28 17.24
N VAL A 318 -36.91 11.30 16.03
CA VAL A 318 -37.68 11.30 14.78
C VAL A 318 -37.47 9.98 14.04
N VAL A 319 -38.56 9.32 13.67
CA VAL A 319 -38.55 8.06 12.90
C VAL A 319 -39.18 8.31 11.53
N PRO A 320 -38.40 8.46 10.44
CA PRO A 320 -38.97 8.53 9.09
C PRO A 320 -39.49 7.15 8.71
N VAL A 321 -40.75 7.12 8.26
CA VAL A 321 -41.47 5.90 7.92
C VAL A 321 -42.04 6.01 6.50
N SER A 322 -41.86 4.96 5.71
CA SER A 322 -42.39 4.88 4.34
C SER A 322 -43.60 3.93 4.21
N GLY A 323 -43.91 3.19 5.28
CA GLY A 323 -45.01 2.24 5.36
C GLY A 323 -44.91 1.38 6.63
N MET A 324 -46.01 0.73 7.05
CA MET A 324 -45.98 -0.15 8.22
C MET A 324 -45.53 -1.57 7.85
N HIS A 325 -44.43 -1.99 8.45
CA HIS A 325 -43.84 -3.31 8.28
C HIS A 325 -42.98 -3.66 9.51
N ARG A 326 -42.47 -4.90 9.57
CA ARG A 326 -41.72 -5.41 10.73
C ARG A 326 -40.45 -4.58 11.05
N GLY A 327 -39.79 -4.05 10.02
CA GLY A 327 -38.63 -3.15 10.17
C GLY A 327 -39.01 -1.84 10.87
N THR A 328 -40.00 -1.12 10.34
CA THR A 328 -40.52 0.11 10.97
C THR A 328 -41.03 -0.12 12.39
N LEU A 329 -41.78 -1.20 12.65
CA LEU A 329 -42.27 -1.48 14.00
C LEU A 329 -41.12 -1.64 15.01
N ARG A 330 -40.05 -2.35 14.61
CA ARG A 330 -38.86 -2.53 15.44
C ARG A 330 -38.11 -1.21 15.67
N ALA A 331 -38.02 -0.36 14.65
CA ALA A 331 -37.42 0.97 14.76
C ALA A 331 -38.22 1.88 15.72
N ILE A 332 -39.55 1.84 15.63
CA ILE A 332 -40.45 2.56 16.53
C ILE A 332 -40.30 2.09 17.98
N GLN A 333 -40.31 0.77 18.22
CA GLN A 333 -40.14 0.21 19.56
C GLN A 333 -38.78 0.59 20.17
N PHE A 334 -37.72 0.58 19.35
CA PHE A 334 -36.41 1.05 19.78
C PHE A 334 -36.43 2.54 20.12
N ALA A 335 -37.06 3.38 19.28
CA ALA A 335 -37.21 4.82 19.54
C ALA A 335 -37.94 5.10 20.87
N GLN A 336 -39.01 4.37 21.19
CA GLN A 336 -39.74 4.49 22.46
C GLN A 336 -38.93 4.04 23.68
N SER A 337 -37.94 3.15 23.49
CA SER A 337 -37.06 2.69 24.58
C SER A 337 -36.00 3.72 24.98
N ILE A 338 -35.66 4.65 24.07
CA ILE A 338 -34.61 5.66 24.29
C ILE A 338 -35.17 7.04 24.67
N SER A 339 -36.44 7.31 24.36
CA SER A 339 -37.09 8.60 24.67
C SER A 339 -38.60 8.48 24.77
N SER A 340 -39.19 9.34 25.59
CA SER A 340 -40.64 9.55 25.65
C SER A 340 -41.15 10.50 24.56
N ASP A 341 -40.29 11.32 23.95
CA ASP A 341 -40.64 12.26 22.88
C ASP A 341 -40.26 11.68 21.51
N VAL A 342 -41.15 10.86 20.97
CA VAL A 342 -40.98 10.19 19.67
C VAL A 342 -42.01 10.75 18.68
N THR A 343 -41.53 11.15 17.50
CA THR A 343 -42.36 11.58 16.38
C THR A 343 -42.07 10.74 15.14
N ALA A 344 -43.10 10.09 14.59
CA ALA A 344 -43.01 9.40 13.31
C ALA A 344 -43.31 10.37 12.17
N VAL A 345 -42.48 10.37 11.13
CA VAL A 345 -42.64 11.25 9.97
C VAL A 345 -42.91 10.42 8.74
N TYR A 346 -44.10 10.57 8.18
CA TYR A 346 -44.50 9.94 6.94
C TYR A 346 -44.55 10.97 5.82
N ILE A 347 -43.82 10.71 4.73
CA ILE A 347 -43.85 11.59 3.55
C ILE A 347 -44.86 11.03 2.57
N GLU A 348 -45.92 11.80 2.37
CA GLU A 348 -47.03 11.43 1.53
C GLU A 348 -46.68 11.64 0.05
N LEU A 349 -46.69 10.52 -0.68
CA LEU A 349 -46.45 10.45 -2.13
C LEU A 349 -47.73 10.17 -2.93
N ASP A 350 -48.73 9.57 -2.27
CA ASP A 350 -50.00 9.09 -2.85
C ASP A 350 -51.06 9.04 -1.75
N GLU A 351 -52.09 9.87 -1.88
CA GLU A 351 -53.18 10.02 -0.90
C GLU A 351 -53.87 8.68 -0.57
N THR A 352 -54.03 7.80 -1.56
CA THR A 352 -54.71 6.51 -1.35
C THR A 352 -53.92 5.54 -0.48
N ARG A 353 -52.58 5.65 -0.49
CA ARG A 353 -51.69 4.85 0.36
C ARG A 353 -51.55 5.45 1.75
N THR A 354 -51.63 6.77 1.86
CA THR A 354 -51.57 7.49 3.13
C THR A 354 -52.68 7.06 4.08
N GLU A 355 -53.93 6.92 3.61
CA GLU A 355 -55.04 6.52 4.48
C GLU A 355 -54.88 5.11 5.04
N LYS A 356 -54.48 4.15 4.19
CA LYS A 356 -54.18 2.77 4.64
C LYS A 356 -53.04 2.77 5.66
N PHE A 357 -51.99 3.56 5.40
CA PHE A 357 -50.87 3.68 6.30
C PHE A 357 -51.28 4.28 7.65
N LYS A 358 -52.10 5.34 7.69
CA LYS A 358 -52.60 5.93 8.94
C LYS A 358 -53.37 4.92 9.78
N ALA A 359 -54.26 4.14 9.16
CA ALA A 359 -55.03 3.11 9.84
C ALA A 359 -54.13 1.98 10.40
N ASP A 360 -53.15 1.53 9.62
CA ASP A 360 -52.17 0.54 10.09
C ASP A 360 -51.26 1.12 11.17
N PHE A 361 -50.87 2.38 11.07
CA PHE A 361 -50.03 3.05 12.06
C PHE A 361 -50.76 3.13 13.40
N GLU A 362 -51.98 3.68 13.45
CA GLU A 362 -52.79 3.77 14.67
C GLU A 362 -52.97 2.42 15.37
N LYS A 363 -53.09 1.34 14.60
CA LYS A 363 -53.24 -0.02 15.14
C LYS A 363 -51.97 -0.56 15.78
N TRP A 364 -50.79 -0.23 15.25
CA TRP A 364 -49.53 -0.91 15.59
C TRP A 364 -48.48 -0.03 16.30
N SER A 365 -48.56 1.30 16.22
CA SER A 365 -47.53 2.21 16.72
C SER A 365 -47.74 2.68 18.17
N GLY A 366 -48.92 2.46 18.76
CA GLY A 366 -49.27 3.02 20.06
C GLY A 366 -49.42 4.55 20.04
N HIS A 367 -49.21 5.21 21.19
CA HIS A 367 -49.39 6.66 21.38
C HIS A 367 -48.20 7.51 20.90
N ILE A 368 -47.82 7.40 19.62
CA ILE A 368 -46.75 8.20 19.02
C ILE A 368 -47.35 9.25 18.11
N ASN A 369 -46.78 10.46 18.11
CA ASN A 369 -47.20 11.52 17.20
C ASN A 369 -46.82 11.15 15.77
N LEU A 370 -47.80 11.11 14.87
CA LEU A 370 -47.59 10.94 13.43
C LEU A 370 -47.70 12.30 12.72
N VAL A 371 -46.63 12.73 12.08
CA VAL A 371 -46.63 13.90 11.19
C VAL A 371 -46.62 13.43 9.75
N VAL A 372 -47.64 13.81 8.99
CA VAL A 372 -47.74 13.53 7.56
C VAL A 372 -47.36 14.78 6.78
N ILE A 373 -46.35 14.67 5.93
CA ILE A 373 -45.85 15.79 5.12
C ILE A 373 -46.18 15.50 3.65
N PRO A 374 -47.01 16.32 2.98
CA PRO A 374 -47.29 16.15 1.57
C PRO A 374 -46.04 16.46 0.74
N SER A 375 -45.74 15.60 -0.25
CA SER A 375 -44.66 15.81 -1.21
C SER A 375 -45.19 15.85 -2.64
N PRO A 376 -45.58 17.05 -3.16
CA PRO A 376 -46.16 17.20 -4.50
C PRO A 376 -45.24 16.72 -5.61
N TYR A 377 -43.93 16.85 -5.42
CA TYR A 377 -42.89 16.48 -6.39
C TYR A 377 -42.36 15.06 -6.18
N ARG A 378 -43.00 14.25 -5.33
CA ARG A 378 -42.59 12.88 -4.97
C ARG A 378 -41.15 12.77 -4.48
N SER A 379 -40.63 13.85 -3.88
CA SER A 379 -39.31 13.90 -3.26
C SER A 379 -39.41 13.52 -1.80
N ILE A 380 -38.62 12.54 -1.35
CA ILE A 380 -38.61 12.12 0.07
C ILE A 380 -37.62 12.99 0.86
N LEU A 381 -36.46 13.29 0.27
CA LEU A 381 -35.36 13.89 1.00
C LEU A 381 -35.63 15.36 1.38
N GLY A 382 -36.07 16.18 0.43
CA GLY A 382 -36.30 17.62 0.66
C GLY A 382 -37.28 17.90 1.79
N PRO A 383 -38.51 17.34 1.74
CA PRO A 383 -39.51 17.56 2.80
C PRO A 383 -39.06 17.04 4.17
N LEU A 384 -38.38 15.89 4.23
CA LEU A 384 -37.84 15.36 5.47
C LEU A 384 -36.87 16.34 6.12
N LEU A 385 -35.90 16.84 5.34
CA LEU A 385 -34.88 17.75 5.85
C LEU A 385 -35.49 19.09 6.30
N HIS A 386 -36.47 19.63 5.58
CA HIS A 386 -37.18 20.84 5.99
C HIS A 386 -37.96 20.66 7.29
N PHE A 387 -38.63 19.52 7.46
CA PHE A 387 -39.31 19.21 8.72
C PHE A 387 -38.32 19.08 9.87
N LEU A 388 -37.22 18.34 9.65
CA LEU A 388 -36.18 18.17 10.66
C LEU A 388 -35.57 19.51 11.10
N GLU A 389 -35.45 20.50 10.21
CA GLU A 389 -35.03 21.86 10.53
C GLU A 389 -36.09 22.64 11.32
N ALA A 390 -37.35 22.59 10.90
CA ALA A 390 -38.45 23.27 11.58
C ALA A 390 -38.62 22.73 13.01
N PHE A 391 -38.60 21.40 13.16
CA PHE A 391 -38.72 20.69 14.43
C PHE A 391 -37.56 21.00 15.40
N ASP A 392 -36.35 21.20 14.87
CA ASP A 392 -35.21 21.62 15.69
C ASP A 392 -35.32 23.10 16.12
N ARG A 393 -35.85 23.98 15.25
CA ARG A 393 -35.99 25.43 15.53
C ARG A 393 -37.10 25.76 16.52
N GLU A 394 -38.26 25.12 16.43
CA GLU A 394 -39.43 25.42 17.26
C GLU A 394 -39.17 25.25 18.76
N GLN A 395 -38.27 24.35 19.13
CA GLN A 395 -38.02 23.99 20.53
C GLN A 395 -36.90 24.81 21.20
N GLY A 396 -36.10 25.57 20.44
CA GLY A 396 -35.12 26.53 20.98
C GLY A 396 -33.93 25.95 21.77
N ASP A 397 -33.93 24.66 22.14
CA ASP A 397 -32.96 24.03 23.05
C ASP A 397 -31.63 23.64 22.39
N ARG A 398 -31.41 24.01 21.12
CA ARG A 398 -30.18 23.74 20.33
C ARG A 398 -29.76 22.26 20.20
N GLN A 399 -30.49 21.31 20.78
CA GLN A 399 -30.24 19.87 20.63
C GLN A 399 -30.96 19.32 19.39
N PRO A 400 -30.25 18.82 18.36
CA PRO A 400 -30.89 18.26 17.18
C PRO A 400 -31.62 16.95 17.51
N ALA A 401 -32.80 16.73 16.92
CA ALA A 401 -33.52 15.48 17.13
C ALA A 401 -32.76 14.28 16.52
N VAL A 402 -32.67 13.19 17.28
CA VAL A 402 -32.05 11.92 16.88
C VAL A 402 -32.89 11.24 15.82
N LEU A 403 -32.26 10.87 14.71
CA LEU A 403 -32.94 10.23 13.58
C LEU A 403 -32.78 8.71 13.68
N VAL A 404 -33.87 7.97 13.84
CA VAL A 404 -33.85 6.50 13.89
C VAL A 404 -34.33 5.94 12.56
N LEU A 405 -33.43 5.31 11.80
CA LEU A 405 -33.71 4.79 10.47
C LEU A 405 -33.94 3.27 10.51
N PRO A 406 -35.08 2.76 10.03
CA PRO A 406 -35.22 1.34 9.74
C PRO A 406 -34.37 0.98 8.52
N GLU A 407 -33.39 0.07 8.69
CA GLU A 407 -32.49 -0.34 7.62
C GLU A 407 -32.66 -1.82 7.30
N PHE A 408 -32.84 -2.16 6.02
CA PHE A 408 -32.95 -3.55 5.59
C PHE A 408 -31.59 -4.11 5.24
N ILE A 409 -31.21 -5.20 5.92
CA ILE A 409 -30.00 -5.95 5.59
C ILE A 409 -30.41 -7.18 4.77
N PRO A 410 -30.14 -7.20 3.46
CA PRO A 410 -30.43 -8.36 2.62
C PRO A 410 -29.43 -9.49 2.88
N GLY A 411 -29.81 -10.73 2.56
CA GLY A 411 -28.98 -11.92 2.77
C GLY A 411 -27.79 -12.05 1.80
N SER A 412 -27.82 -11.36 0.65
CA SER A 412 -26.77 -11.40 -0.37
C SER A 412 -26.26 -10.01 -0.78
N TRP A 413 -24.98 -9.91 -1.16
CA TRP A 413 -24.31 -8.64 -1.51
C TRP A 413 -24.95 -7.91 -2.70
N TRP A 414 -25.42 -8.63 -3.72
CA TRP A 414 -26.04 -8.05 -4.92
C TRP A 414 -27.44 -7.45 -4.63
N GLN A 415 -28.15 -7.98 -3.64
CA GLN A 415 -29.45 -7.45 -3.20
C GLN A 415 -29.28 -6.09 -2.49
N HIS A 416 -28.10 -5.79 -1.96
CA HIS A 416 -27.80 -4.50 -1.33
C HIS A 416 -27.90 -3.33 -2.32
N LEU A 417 -27.54 -3.58 -3.58
CA LEU A 417 -27.66 -2.63 -4.68
C LEU A 417 -29.12 -2.31 -5.04
N LEU A 418 -30.05 -3.24 -4.79
CA LEU A 418 -31.46 -3.12 -5.20
C LEU A 418 -32.39 -2.54 -4.13
N HIS A 419 -32.09 -2.75 -2.83
CA HIS A 419 -33.10 -2.54 -1.78
C HIS A 419 -32.76 -1.51 -0.68
N ASN A 420 -31.53 -0.97 -0.61
CA ASN A 420 -31.11 -0.11 0.52
C ASN A 420 -30.68 1.33 0.14
N GLN A 421 -31.17 1.87 -0.98
CA GLN A 421 -30.69 3.18 -1.47
C GLN A 421 -31.24 4.37 -0.67
N THR A 422 -32.48 4.32 -0.18
CA THR A 422 -33.14 5.48 0.45
C THR A 422 -32.56 5.83 1.82
N ALA A 423 -32.30 4.84 2.69
CA ALA A 423 -31.69 5.07 3.99
C ALA A 423 -30.27 5.65 3.84
N TRP A 424 -29.50 5.12 2.89
CA TRP A 424 -28.16 5.62 2.57
C TRP A 424 -28.18 7.07 2.05
N LEU A 425 -29.13 7.42 1.18
CA LEU A 425 -29.32 8.79 0.70
C LEU A 425 -29.69 9.76 1.83
N ILE A 426 -30.57 9.36 2.75
CA ILE A 426 -30.94 10.17 3.92
C ILE A 426 -29.70 10.43 4.79
N LYS A 427 -28.89 9.39 5.09
CA LYS A 427 -27.64 9.54 5.86
C LYS A 427 -26.70 10.54 5.21
N LEU A 428 -26.44 10.39 3.91
CA LEU A 428 -25.57 11.30 3.16
C LEU A 428 -26.08 12.74 3.22
N ALA A 429 -27.38 12.93 3.04
CA ALA A 429 -27.97 14.26 3.03
C ALA A 429 -27.88 14.94 4.40
N VAL A 430 -28.16 14.22 5.49
CA VAL A 430 -28.01 14.72 6.86
C VAL A 430 -26.54 15.07 7.17
N ILE A 431 -25.59 14.26 6.70
CA ILE A 431 -24.15 14.55 6.84
C ILE A 431 -23.76 15.81 6.07
N TYR A 432 -24.32 16.07 4.88
CA TYR A 432 -23.93 17.20 4.04
C TYR A 432 -24.60 18.52 4.46
N GLN A 433 -25.86 18.47 4.90
CA GLN A 433 -26.60 19.63 5.44
C GLN A 433 -25.92 20.23 6.68
N ARG A 434 -25.18 19.39 7.43
CA ARG A 434 -24.33 19.74 8.58
C ARG A 434 -23.36 20.89 8.32
N ARG A 435 -22.85 21.07 7.10
CA ARG A 435 -21.90 22.16 6.77
C ARG A 435 -22.49 23.56 6.95
N ARG A 436 -23.82 23.73 6.99
CA ARG A 436 -24.48 25.04 7.08
C ARG A 436 -24.86 25.50 8.49
N HIS A 437 -25.05 24.60 9.48
CA HIS A 437 -25.76 24.94 10.73
C HIS A 437 -25.13 24.43 12.05
N GLY A 438 -23.91 23.91 12.06
CA GLY A 438 -23.06 23.88 13.27
C GLY A 438 -23.30 22.77 14.31
N GLY A 439 -24.24 21.84 14.11
CA GLY A 439 -24.47 20.68 15.00
C GLY A 439 -24.52 19.37 14.23
N GLY A 440 -23.86 18.31 14.72
CA GLY A 440 -24.00 16.97 14.16
C GLY A 440 -25.29 16.31 14.65
N ARG A 441 -26.17 15.90 13.74
CA ARG A 441 -27.35 15.11 14.09
C ARG A 441 -26.94 13.64 14.28
N ILE A 442 -27.38 13.05 15.38
CA ILE A 442 -27.15 11.62 15.65
C ILE A 442 -28.14 10.81 14.81
N VAL A 443 -27.61 9.83 14.07
CA VAL A 443 -28.41 8.88 13.28
C VAL A 443 -28.20 7.50 13.87
N VAL A 444 -29.29 6.78 14.11
CA VAL A 444 -29.27 5.42 14.64
C VAL A 444 -29.93 4.48 13.63
N ASP A 445 -29.18 3.46 13.21
CA ASP A 445 -29.67 2.44 12.30
C ASP A 445 -30.25 1.27 13.07
N VAL A 446 -31.49 0.90 12.75
CA VAL A 446 -32.16 -0.27 13.32
C VAL A 446 -32.22 -1.36 12.24
N PRO A 447 -31.29 -2.32 12.26
CA PRO A 447 -31.19 -3.31 11.20
C PRO A 447 -32.31 -4.36 11.29
N PHE A 448 -32.97 -4.60 10.16
CA PHE A 448 -33.90 -5.70 9.96
C PHE A 448 -33.34 -6.67 8.92
N HIS A 449 -32.92 -7.85 9.38
CA HIS A 449 -32.37 -8.89 8.51
C HIS A 449 -33.51 -9.59 7.76
N LEU A 450 -33.43 -9.56 6.42
CA LEU A 450 -34.30 -10.37 5.59
C LEU A 450 -33.84 -11.83 5.69
N ARG A 451 -34.79 -12.75 5.92
CA ARG A 451 -34.50 -14.19 5.83
C ARG A 451 -34.44 -14.54 4.34
N GLY A 452 -33.24 -14.77 3.82
CA GLY A 452 -32.98 -15.10 2.42
C GLY A 452 -31.63 -15.77 2.25
#